data_AF-A0AAU2X336-F1
#
_entry.id   AF-A0AAU2X336-F1
#
_cell.length_a   1.000
_cell.length_b   1.000
_cell.length_c   1.000
_cell.angle_alpha   90.00
_cell.angle_beta   90.00
_cell.angle_gamma   90.00
#
_symmetry.space_group_name_H-M   'P 1'
#
loop_
_entity.id
_entity.type
_entity.pdbx_description
1 polymer ?
#
loop_
_entity_poly.entity_id
_entity_poly.type
_entity_poly.pdbx_seq_one_letter_code
_entity_poly.pdbx_strand_id
1 'polypeptide(L)'
;MDETAALDLATARFRDTEAAYEAARRDAVAAAVEALRAGIRPVDVAAHSPFNVAYVRKLARENGIRPAARRASRPVPPDESA
;
A
#
# COMPACT_ATOMS: atom_id res chain seq x y z
N MET A 1 2.97 -20.36 40.71
CA MET A 1 3.49 -19.39 39.73
C MET A 1 2.75 -18.10 40.01
N ASP A 2 3.41 -16.95 39.96
CA ASP A 2 2.70 -15.69 40.10
C ASP A 2 1.93 -15.42 38.79
N GLU A 3 0.61 -15.58 38.84
CA GLU A 3 -0.27 -15.39 37.68
C GLU A 3 -0.14 -13.99 37.07
N THR A 4 0.25 -12.99 37.87
CA THR A 4 0.45 -11.62 37.40
C THR A 4 1.75 -11.48 36.61
N ALA A 5 2.83 -12.16 37.01
CA ALA A 5 4.09 -12.16 36.26
C ALA A 5 3.95 -12.79 34.87
N ALA A 6 3.12 -13.83 34.73
CA ALA A 6 2.82 -14.43 33.43
C ALA A 6 2.03 -13.47 32.51
N LEU A 7 1.08 -12.73 33.10
CA LEU A 7 0.30 -11.71 32.39
C LEU A 7 1.17 -10.53 31.93
N ASP A 8 2.08 -10.06 32.79
CA ASP A 8 2.99 -8.95 32.46
C ASP A 8 3.91 -9.31 31.31
N LEU A 9 4.47 -10.53 31.31
CA LEU A 9 5.31 -11.03 30.23
C LEU A 9 4.52 -11.15 28.91
N ALA A 10 3.30 -11.67 28.95
CA ALA A 10 2.44 -11.76 27.77
C ALA A 10 2.11 -10.37 27.21
N THR A 11 1.81 -9.41 28.10
CA THR A 11 1.50 -8.02 27.73
C THR A 11 2.72 -7.31 27.14
N ALA A 12 3.91 -7.52 27.69
CA ALA A 12 5.14 -6.97 27.12
C ALA A 12 5.36 -7.46 25.69
N ARG A 13 5.27 -8.79 25.46
CA ARG A 13 5.40 -9.38 24.11
C ARG A 13 4.35 -8.88 23.13
N PHE A 14 3.11 -8.69 23.60
CA PHE A 14 2.05 -8.11 22.79
C PHE A 14 2.41 -6.70 22.32
N ARG A 15 2.84 -5.83 23.25
CA ARG A 15 3.25 -4.45 22.94
C ARG A 15 4.45 -4.40 21.98
N ASP A 16 5.43 -5.28 22.18
CA ASP A 16 6.60 -5.38 21.30
C ASP A 16 6.17 -5.79 19.87
N THR A 17 5.23 -6.72 19.77
CA THR A 17 4.69 -7.17 18.48
C THR A 17 3.88 -6.07 17.80
N GLU A 18 3.05 -5.33 18.54
CA GLU A 18 2.35 -4.15 18.01
C GLU A 18 3.33 -3.09 17.51
N ALA A 19 4.39 -2.81 18.26
CA ALA A 19 5.42 -1.85 17.86
C ALA A 19 6.12 -2.29 16.57
N ALA A 20 6.47 -3.57 16.46
CA ALA A 20 7.07 -4.14 15.26
C ALA A 20 6.11 -4.10 14.05
N TYR A 21 4.82 -4.40 14.27
CA TYR A 21 3.79 -4.31 13.24
C TYR A 21 3.61 -2.87 12.74
N GLU A 22 3.53 -1.89 13.64
CA GLU A 22 3.40 -0.48 13.25
C GLU A 22 4.65 0.05 12.53
N ALA A 23 5.85 -0.42 12.90
CA ALA A 23 7.07 -0.12 12.15
C ALA A 23 6.99 -0.69 10.72
N ALA A 24 6.71 -2.00 10.58
CA ALA A 24 6.58 -2.66 9.28
C ALA A 24 5.47 -2.03 8.42
N ARG A 25 4.36 -1.62 9.04
CA ARG A 25 3.26 -0.92 8.36
C ARG A 25 3.72 0.44 7.81
N ARG A 26 4.46 1.23 8.59
CA ARG A 26 5.02 2.51 8.12
C ARG A 26 6.00 2.31 6.97
N ASP A 27 6.88 1.32 7.05
CA ASP A 27 7.83 1.00 5.99
C ASP A 27 7.12 0.58 4.70
N ALA A 28 6.07 -0.25 4.81
CA ALA A 28 5.24 -0.63 3.67
C ALA A 28 4.53 0.56 3.03
N VAL A 29 4.02 1.51 3.82
CA VAL A 29 3.42 2.76 3.30
C VAL A 29 4.47 3.59 2.56
N ALA A 30 5.65 3.77 3.14
CA ALA A 30 6.74 4.52 2.51
C ALA A 30 7.15 3.89 1.16
N ALA A 31 7.35 2.58 1.13
CA ALA A 31 7.67 1.85 -0.10
C ALA A 31 6.56 1.98 -1.17
N ALA A 32 5.29 1.92 -0.76
CA ALA A 32 4.15 2.12 -1.67
C ALA A 32 4.14 3.55 -2.27
N VAL A 33 4.45 4.57 -1.47
CA VAL A 33 4.56 5.96 -1.95
C VAL A 33 5.71 6.11 -2.94
N GLU A 34 6.87 5.54 -2.66
CA GLU A 34 8.01 5.57 -3.59
C GLU A 34 7.71 4.85 -4.91
N ALA A 35 7.05 3.69 -4.86
CA ALA A 35 6.58 2.99 -6.05
C ALA A 35 5.62 3.85 -6.90
N LEU A 36 4.68 4.55 -6.24
CA LEU A 36 3.78 5.48 -6.91
C LEU A 36 4.52 6.68 -7.51
N ARG A 37 5.53 7.23 -6.83
CA ARG A 37 6.39 8.32 -7.35
C ARG A 37 7.20 7.88 -8.57
N ALA A 38 7.63 6.62 -8.60
CA ALA A 38 8.26 6.01 -9.76
C ALA A 38 7.30 5.76 -10.95
N GLY A 39 6.02 6.08 -10.80
CA GLY A 39 5.01 5.95 -11.86
C GLY A 39 4.35 4.57 -11.96
N ILE A 40 4.61 3.67 -11.00
CA ILE A 40 3.93 2.38 -10.93
C ILE A 40 2.44 2.61 -10.68
N ARG A 41 1.57 1.87 -11.36
CA ARG A 41 0.12 2.08 -11.25
C ARG A 41 -0.37 1.65 -9.87
N PRO A 42 -1.38 2.34 -9.29
CA PRO A 42 -1.95 1.96 -8.00
C PRO A 42 -2.47 0.51 -7.90
N VAL A 43 -2.86 -0.10 -9.03
CA VAL A 43 -3.31 -1.50 -9.07
C VAL A 43 -2.13 -2.45 -8.89
N ASP A 44 -1.00 -2.16 -9.53
CA ASP A 44 0.20 -2.98 -9.46
C ASP A 44 0.85 -2.85 -8.06
N VAL A 45 0.89 -1.63 -7.50
CA VAL A 45 1.35 -1.40 -6.12
C VAL A 45 0.50 -2.17 -5.10
N ALA A 46 -0.82 -2.23 -5.28
CA ALA A 46 -1.70 -3.00 -4.42
C ALA A 46 -1.46 -4.52 -4.53
N ALA A 47 -1.11 -5.03 -5.71
CA ALA A 47 -0.80 -6.44 -5.90
C ALA A 47 0.49 -6.88 -5.17
N HIS A 48 1.40 -5.94 -4.90
CA HIS A 48 2.68 -6.19 -4.22
C HIS A 48 2.74 -5.70 -2.77
N SER A 49 1.61 -5.25 -2.20
CA SER A 49 1.57 -4.68 -0.86
C SER A 49 0.42 -5.29 -0.03
N PRO A 50 0.44 -5.15 1.30
CA PRO A 50 -0.69 -5.57 2.15
C PRO A 50 -1.92 -4.66 2.00
N PHE A 51 -1.91 -3.70 1.08
CA PHE A 51 -2.95 -2.69 0.94
C PHE A 51 -3.89 -2.98 -0.22
N ASN A 52 -5.16 -2.65 -0.03
CA ASN A 52 -6.11 -2.65 -1.12
C ASN A 52 -5.90 -1.45 -2.07
N VAL A 53 -6.40 -1.58 -3.31
CA VAL A 53 -6.28 -0.56 -4.37
C VAL A 53 -6.87 0.79 -3.96
N ALA A 54 -7.98 0.80 -3.20
CA ALA A 54 -8.63 2.03 -2.76
C ALA A 54 -7.72 2.84 -1.82
N TYR A 55 -7.04 2.16 -0.89
CA TYR A 55 -6.08 2.76 0.02
C TYR A 55 -4.86 3.30 -0.72
N VAL A 56 -4.30 2.54 -1.66
CA VAL A 56 -3.16 3.00 -2.47
C VAL A 56 -3.52 4.24 -3.30
N ARG A 57 -4.73 4.30 -3.87
CA ARG A 57 -5.21 5.51 -4.57
C ARG A 57 -5.39 6.71 -3.64
N LYS A 58 -5.78 6.48 -2.38
CA LYS A 58 -5.83 7.52 -1.36
C LYS A 58 -4.43 8.04 -1.06
N LEU A 59 -3.45 7.16 -0.82
CA LEU A 59 -2.04 7.52 -0.61
C LEU A 59 -1.48 8.37 -1.76
N ALA A 60 -1.76 7.99 -3.01
CA ALA A 60 -1.34 8.77 -4.17
C ALA A 60 -1.86 10.21 -4.14
N ARG A 61 -3.16 10.39 -3.83
CA ARG A 61 -3.78 11.73 -3.75
C ARG A 61 -3.23 12.56 -2.61
N GLU A 62 -3.08 11.97 -1.43
CA GLU A 62 -2.54 12.64 -0.23
C GLU A 62 -1.08 13.09 -0.44
N ASN A 63 -0.33 12.38 -1.28
CA ASN A 63 1.06 12.73 -1.63
C ASN A 63 1.17 13.55 -2.92
N GLY A 64 0.06 14.04 -3.49
CA GLY A 64 0.06 14.86 -4.71
C GLY A 64 0.49 14.10 -5.98
N ILE A 65 0.54 12.77 -5.94
CA ILE A 65 0.93 11.93 -7.06
C ILE A 65 -0.24 11.83 -8.02
N ARG A 66 -0.13 12.52 -9.16
CA ARG A 66 -1.14 12.41 -10.22
C ARG A 66 -1.13 10.99 -10.77
N PRO A 67 -2.31 10.38 -11.02
CA PRO A 67 -2.36 9.10 -11.69
C PRO A 67 -1.56 9.19 -12.99
N ALA A 68 -0.68 8.22 -13.24
CA ALA A 68 -0.09 8.06 -14.56
C ALA A 68 -1.23 8.12 -15.57
N ALA A 69 -1.15 9.06 -16.51
CA ALA A 69 -2.18 9.24 -17.53
C ALA A 69 -2.48 7.85 -18.11
N ARG A 70 -3.77 7.48 -18.16
CA ARG A 70 -4.20 6.25 -18.83
C ARG A 70 -3.42 6.20 -20.13
N ARG A 71 -2.60 5.15 -20.31
CA ARG A 71 -1.95 4.89 -21.59
C ARG A 71 -3.03 5.10 -22.63
N ALA A 72 -2.85 6.08 -23.52
CA ALA A 72 -3.85 6.44 -24.50
C ALA A 72 -4.39 5.14 -25.09
N SER A 73 -5.70 4.94 -25.02
CA SER A 73 -6.36 3.86 -25.73
C SER A 73 -5.76 3.82 -27.12
N ARG A 74 -5.23 2.66 -27.53
CA ARG A 74 -4.78 2.43 -28.90
C ARG A 74 -5.90 2.98 -29.80
N PRO A 75 -5.60 3.87 -30.78
CA PRO A 75 -6.64 4.43 -31.61
C PRO A 75 -7.44 3.28 -32.23
N VAL A 76 -8.76 3.34 -32.09
CA VAL A 76 -9.67 2.47 -32.85
C VAL A 76 -9.39 2.83 -34.30
N PRO A 77 -8.91 1.90 -35.15
CA PRO A 77 -8.73 2.20 -36.56
C PRO A 77 -10.08 2.65 -37.13
N PRO A 78 -10.10 3.64 -38.04
CA PRO A 78 -11.35 4.02 -38.69
C PRO A 78 -11.97 2.76 -39.31
N ASP A 79 -13.29 2.65 -39.16
CA ASP A 79 -14.09 1.56 -39.70
C ASP A 79 -13.93 1.54 -41.23
N GLU A 80 -13.04 0.69 -41.73
CA GLU A 80 -13.00 0.31 -43.14
C GLU A 80 -14.03 -0.79 -43.36
N SER A 81 -15.29 -0.37 -43.45
CA SER A 81 -16.36 -1.18 -44.03
C SER A 81 -17.03 -0.36 -45.12
N ALA A 82 -16.77 -0.82 -46.34
CA ALA A 82 -17.30 -0.38 -47.63
C ALA A 82 -18.81 -0.62 -47.78
#